data_AF-A0A7K4XLX2-F1
#
_entry.id   AF-A0A7K4XLX2-F1
#
_cell.length_a   1.000
_cell.length_b   1.000
_cell.length_c   1.000
_cell.angle_alpha   90.00
_cell.angle_beta   90.00
_cell.angle_gamma   90.00
#
_symmetry.space_group_name_H-M   'P 1'
#
loop_
_entity.id
_entity.type
_entity.pdbx_description
1 polymer ?
#
loop_
_entity_poly.entity_id
_entity_poly.type
_entity_poly.pdbx_seq_one_letter_code
_entity_poly.pdbx_strand_id
1 'polypeptide(L)'
;YRQAQAAVLDALPRLHKLHVPTRRPDDYFAEMAKSDQQMQKIRQKLKSKQEAMERSEKAKQLRAMRKYGKKVQVEILQKRQKEKKNMLNAVKKYQKGLTDKLDFLDEEQTSSQGTKKGNANQRTKKGPNAKRRYKNQKFGFGGKKKGSKWNTKESYNDVSSFQSKVAHNKGPGKGGRGGKRGKKALNKRPGKRARQKMKNRAR
;
A
#
# COMPACT_ATOMS: atom_id res chain seq x y z
N TYR A 1 -32.05 23.18 14.12
CA TYR A 1 -30.95 22.98 15.10
C TYR A 1 -30.83 24.16 16.06
N ARG A 2 -30.67 25.40 15.59
CA ARG A 2 -30.50 26.59 16.46
C ARG A 2 -31.64 26.80 17.46
N GLN A 3 -32.89 26.69 17.03
CA GLN A 3 -34.06 26.80 17.92
C GLN A 3 -34.05 25.75 19.04
N ALA A 4 -33.75 24.48 18.71
CA ALA A 4 -33.66 23.41 19.70
C ALA A 4 -32.50 23.64 20.68
N GLN A 5 -31.35 24.12 20.20
CA GLN A 5 -30.22 24.46 21.06
C GLN A 5 -30.56 25.62 22.01
N ALA A 6 -31.19 26.68 21.51
CA ALA A 6 -31.63 27.81 22.33
C ALA A 6 -32.61 27.36 23.42
N ALA A 7 -33.62 26.55 23.07
CA ALA A 7 -34.57 26.01 24.03
C ALA A 7 -33.90 25.15 25.13
N VAL A 8 -32.88 24.35 24.78
CA VAL A 8 -32.11 23.59 25.78
C VAL A 8 -31.31 24.52 26.69
N LEU A 9 -30.67 25.55 26.14
CA LEU A 9 -29.91 26.54 26.92
C LEU A 9 -30.81 27.33 27.88
N ASP A 10 -32.04 27.62 27.48
CA ASP A 10 -33.01 28.32 28.33
C ASP A 10 -33.62 27.40 29.41
N ALA A 11 -33.82 26.11 29.11
CA ALA A 11 -34.44 25.15 30.01
C ALA A 11 -33.50 24.63 31.11
N LEU A 12 -32.21 24.39 30.79
CA LEU A 12 -31.25 23.82 31.73
C LEU A 12 -31.10 24.63 33.03
N PRO A 13 -30.93 25.97 33.02
CA PRO A 13 -30.84 26.78 34.23
C PRO A 13 -32.10 26.70 35.10
N ARG A 14 -33.28 26.62 34.46
CA ARG A 14 -34.56 26.50 35.18
C ARG A 14 -34.65 25.17 35.92
N LEU A 15 -34.23 24.07 35.29
CA LEU A 15 -34.20 22.75 35.91
C LEU A 15 -33.18 22.67 37.05
N HIS A 16 -32.03 23.34 36.91
CA HIS A 16 -31.02 23.42 37.98
C HIS A 16 -31.50 24.21 39.20
N LYS A 17 -32.24 25.30 39.02
CA LYS A 17 -32.90 26.03 40.13
C LYS A 17 -33.89 25.15 40.90
N LEU A 18 -34.54 24.22 40.21
CA LEU A 18 -35.45 23.23 40.79
C LEU A 18 -34.71 21.99 41.33
N HIS A 19 -33.37 21.97 41.32
CA HIS A 19 -32.53 20.87 41.78
C HIS A 19 -32.78 19.54 41.05
N VAL A 20 -33.21 19.59 39.79
CA VAL A 20 -33.43 18.39 38.96
C VAL A 20 -32.12 18.00 38.25
N PRO A 21 -31.63 16.75 38.39
CA PRO A 21 -30.44 16.29 37.68
C PRO A 21 -30.72 16.12 36.19
N THR A 22 -29.98 16.85 35.34
CA THR A 22 -30.23 16.86 33.88
C THR A 22 -29.25 15.98 33.08
N ARG A 23 -28.07 15.68 33.62
CA ARG A 23 -27.06 14.87 32.95
C ARG A 23 -27.24 13.40 33.30
N ARG A 24 -27.26 12.54 32.28
CA ARG A 24 -27.19 11.09 32.45
C ARG A 24 -25.82 10.69 33.03
N PRO A 25 -25.76 10.01 34.19
CA PRO A 25 -24.52 9.44 34.70
C PRO A 25 -23.99 8.35 33.78
N ASP A 26 -22.65 8.24 33.68
CA ASP A 26 -22.01 7.25 32.80
C ASP A 26 -22.21 5.81 33.30
N ASP A 27 -22.35 5.61 34.61
CA ASP A 27 -22.53 4.31 35.26
C ASP A 27 -24.01 3.87 35.37
N TYR A 28 -24.95 4.65 34.83
CA TYR A 28 -26.37 4.30 34.85
C TYR A 28 -26.80 3.59 33.54
N PHE A 29 -26.80 2.26 33.56
CA PHE A 29 -27.14 1.40 32.42
C PHE A 29 -28.64 1.07 32.37
N ALA A 30 -29.42 1.97 31.77
CA ALA A 30 -30.82 1.73 31.43
C ALA A 30 -30.99 1.52 29.90
N GLU A 31 -32.12 0.96 29.50
CA GLU A 31 -32.45 0.77 28.08
C GLU A 31 -32.47 2.13 27.34
N MET A 32 -31.75 2.19 26.22
CA MET A 32 -31.69 3.38 25.36
C MET A 32 -32.61 3.20 24.15
N ALA A 33 -33.02 4.30 23.51
CA ALA A 33 -33.87 4.29 22.32
C ALA A 33 -33.29 3.50 21.12
N LYS A 34 -31.97 3.21 21.12
CA LYS A 34 -31.30 2.37 20.11
C LYS A 34 -30.42 1.35 20.81
N SER A 35 -30.41 0.13 20.27
CA SER A 35 -29.54 -0.93 20.79
C SER A 35 -28.06 -0.65 20.53
N ASP A 36 -27.20 -1.11 21.45
CA ASP A 36 -25.75 -0.98 21.31
C ASP A 36 -25.20 -1.67 20.06
N GLN A 37 -25.80 -2.79 19.66
CA GLN A 37 -25.45 -3.48 18.42
C GLN A 37 -25.67 -2.59 17.19
N GLN A 38 -26.76 -1.81 17.17
CA GLN A 38 -27.00 -0.86 16.09
C GLN A 38 -25.98 0.29 16.13
N MET A 39 -25.69 0.84 17.31
CA MET A 39 -24.70 1.91 17.47
C MET A 39 -23.29 1.45 17.09
N GLN A 40 -22.91 0.20 17.39
CA GLN A 40 -21.64 -0.37 16.97
C GLN A 40 -21.54 -0.48 15.43
N LYS A 41 -22.62 -0.89 14.76
CA LYS A 41 -22.68 -0.90 13.28
C LYS A 41 -22.53 0.52 12.70
N ILE A 42 -23.15 1.52 13.32
CA ILE A 42 -23.02 2.92 12.89
C ILE A 42 -21.57 3.40 13.06
N ARG A 43 -20.94 3.15 14.21
CA ARG A 43 -19.53 3.50 14.46
C ARG A 43 -18.59 2.85 13.47
N GLN A 44 -18.77 1.55 13.18
CA GLN A 44 -17.99 0.84 12.17
C GLN A 44 -18.13 1.47 10.77
N LYS A 45 -19.35 1.85 10.38
CA LYS A 45 -19.58 2.55 9.10
C LYS A 45 -18.88 3.90 9.05
N LEU A 46 -18.96 4.71 10.12
CA LEU A 46 -18.28 6.01 10.18
C LEU A 46 -16.76 5.85 10.06
N LYS A 47 -16.17 4.91 10.82
CA LYS A 47 -14.74 4.60 10.73
C LYS A 47 -14.34 4.15 9.32
N SER A 48 -15.14 3.28 8.70
CA SER A 48 -14.86 2.80 7.33
C SER A 48 -14.89 3.92 6.28
N LYS A 49 -15.79 4.90 6.44
CA LYS A 49 -15.87 6.09 5.57
C LYS A 49 -14.63 6.98 5.73
N GLN A 50 -14.22 7.23 6.97
CA GLN A 50 -13.03 8.02 7.27
C GLN A 50 -11.78 7.35 6.65
N GLU A 51 -11.59 6.05 6.89
CA GLU A 51 -10.46 5.32 6.31
C GLU A 51 -10.48 5.31 4.78
N ALA A 52 -11.66 5.24 4.15
CA ALA A 52 -11.79 5.31 2.70
C ALA A 52 -11.37 6.69 2.15
N MET A 53 -11.76 7.76 2.83
CA MET A 53 -11.38 9.14 2.48
C MET A 53 -9.86 9.32 2.59
N GLU A 54 -9.26 8.93 3.72
CA GLU A 54 -7.81 9.01 3.94
C GLU A 54 -7.02 8.19 2.92
N ARG A 55 -7.48 6.98 2.58
CA ARG A 55 -6.84 6.15 1.55
C ARG A 55 -6.88 6.82 0.18
N SER A 56 -7.99 7.48 -0.16
CA SER A 56 -8.13 8.19 -1.44
C SER A 56 -7.18 9.39 -1.53
N GLU A 57 -7.02 10.14 -0.44
CA GLU A 57 -6.11 11.28 -0.35
C GLU A 57 -4.65 10.84 -0.45
N LYS A 58 -4.27 9.81 0.31
CA LYS A 58 -2.93 9.20 0.22
C LYS A 58 -2.63 8.71 -1.20
N ALA A 59 -3.62 8.13 -1.89
CA ALA A 59 -3.45 7.70 -3.27
C ALA A 59 -3.27 8.88 -4.25
N LYS A 60 -3.98 9.99 -4.05
CA LYS A 60 -3.80 11.23 -4.83
C LYS A 60 -2.40 11.81 -4.60
N GLN A 61 -1.95 11.90 -3.35
CA GLN A 61 -0.61 12.37 -2.99
C GLN A 61 0.49 11.50 -3.63
N LEU A 62 0.38 10.17 -3.53
CA LEU A 62 1.32 9.24 -4.15
C LEU A 62 1.37 9.40 -5.68
N ARG A 63 0.20 9.62 -6.32
CA ARG A 63 0.13 9.84 -7.77
C ARG A 63 0.81 11.16 -8.17
N ALA A 64 0.59 12.22 -7.42
CA ALA A 64 1.26 13.50 -7.62
C ALA A 64 2.78 13.33 -7.48
N MET A 65 3.26 12.75 -6.37
CA MET A 65 4.68 12.51 -6.13
C MET A 65 5.34 11.69 -7.25
N ARG A 66 4.67 10.67 -7.79
CA ARG A 66 5.17 9.90 -8.93
C ARG A 66 5.24 10.71 -10.23
N LYS A 67 4.27 11.60 -10.46
CA LYS A 67 4.25 12.48 -11.64
C LYS A 67 5.40 13.50 -11.58
N TYR A 68 5.55 14.17 -10.43
CA TYR A 68 6.62 15.15 -10.22
C TYR A 68 8.00 14.48 -10.18
N GLY A 69 8.14 13.33 -9.52
CA GLY A 69 9.40 12.61 -9.44
C GLY A 69 9.99 12.27 -10.81
N LYS A 70 9.16 11.93 -11.80
CA LYS A 70 9.63 11.72 -13.19
C LYS A 70 10.14 13.00 -13.83
N LYS A 71 9.45 14.13 -13.65
CA LYS A 71 9.87 15.43 -14.17
C LYS A 71 11.20 15.86 -13.55
N VAL A 72 11.29 15.75 -12.22
CA VAL A 72 12.50 16.07 -11.45
C VAL A 72 13.69 15.21 -11.90
N GLN A 73 13.49 13.91 -12.16
CA GLN A 73 14.56 13.05 -12.67
C GLN A 73 15.09 13.51 -14.03
N VAL A 74 14.21 13.89 -14.95
CA VAL A 74 14.60 14.40 -16.28
C VAL A 74 15.32 15.74 -16.15
N GLU A 75 14.77 16.66 -15.35
CA GLU A 75 15.35 17.98 -15.11
C GLU A 75 16.74 17.90 -14.47
N ILE A 76 16.93 17.02 -13.47
CA ILE A 76 18.25 16.77 -12.87
C ILE A 76 19.24 16.25 -13.92
N LEU A 77 18.81 15.34 -14.79
CA LEU A 77 19.69 14.77 -15.82
C LEU A 77 20.08 15.84 -16.84
N GLN A 78 19.13 16.65 -17.30
CA GLN A 78 19.38 17.78 -18.20
C GLN A 78 20.30 18.83 -17.55
N LYS A 79 20.07 19.17 -16.27
CA LYS A 79 20.91 20.11 -15.52
C LYS A 79 22.36 19.60 -15.45
N ARG A 80 22.57 18.33 -15.09
CA ARG A 80 23.91 17.70 -15.06
C ARG A 80 24.59 17.70 -16.42
N GLN A 81 23.85 17.43 -17.50
CA GLN A 81 24.40 17.48 -18.86
C GLN A 81 24.79 18.90 -19.25
N LYS A 82 23.98 19.90 -18.90
CA LYS A 82 24.25 21.32 -19.15
C LYS A 82 25.48 21.79 -18.36
N GLU A 83 25.55 21.48 -17.07
CA GLU A 83 26.71 21.74 -16.20
C GLU A 83 27.98 21.13 -16.79
N LYS A 84 27.94 19.84 -17.18
CA LYS A 84 29.09 19.17 -17.83
C LYS A 84 29.49 19.83 -19.15
N LYS A 85 28.53 20.22 -19.99
CA LYS A 85 28.81 20.92 -21.26
C LYS A 85 29.42 22.30 -21.02
N ASN A 86 28.89 23.05 -20.05
CA ASN A 86 29.42 24.36 -19.67
C ASN A 86 30.85 24.24 -19.14
N MET A 87 31.11 23.26 -18.28
CA MET A 87 32.45 22.94 -17.76
C MET A 87 33.43 22.61 -18.90
N LEU A 88 33.06 21.70 -19.81
CA LEU A 88 33.90 21.34 -20.96
C LEU A 88 34.17 22.53 -21.88
N ASN A 89 33.19 23.42 -22.07
CA ASN A 89 33.36 24.63 -22.87
C ASN A 89 34.29 25.64 -22.18
N ALA A 90 34.19 25.80 -20.85
CA ALA A 90 35.10 26.64 -20.07
C ALA A 90 36.55 26.14 -20.17
N VAL A 91 36.76 24.83 -20.00
CA VAL A 91 38.09 24.19 -20.16
C VAL A 91 38.64 24.41 -21.57
N LYS A 92 37.81 24.23 -22.61
CA LYS A 92 38.24 24.47 -24.00
C LYS A 92 38.58 25.94 -24.28
N LYS A 93 37.88 26.90 -23.68
CA LYS A 93 38.17 28.34 -23.82
C LYS A 93 39.47 28.71 -23.12
N TYR A 94 39.71 28.17 -21.93
CA TYR A 94 40.97 28.32 -21.19
C TYR A 94 42.15 27.72 -21.98
N GLN A 95 42.02 26.50 -22.49
CA GLN A 95 43.05 25.87 -23.35
C GLN A 95 43.38 26.67 -24.61
N LYS A 96 42.42 27.45 -25.13
CA LYS A 96 42.61 28.31 -26.30
C LYS A 96 43.13 29.71 -25.95
N GLY A 97 43.40 30.01 -24.68
CA GLY A 97 43.93 31.29 -24.22
C GLY A 97 42.94 32.46 -24.29
N LEU A 98 41.63 32.20 -24.48
CA LEU A 98 40.61 33.25 -24.59
C LEU A 98 40.19 33.84 -23.23
N THR A 99 40.47 33.13 -22.13
CA THR A 99 40.08 33.52 -20.78
C THR A 99 41.16 33.08 -19.80
N ASP A 100 41.74 34.02 -19.04
CA ASP A 100 42.88 33.77 -18.15
C ASP A 100 42.46 33.43 -16.70
N LYS A 101 41.18 33.66 -16.36
CA LYS A 101 40.63 33.44 -15.00
C LYS A 101 39.96 32.06 -14.88
N LEU A 102 40.39 31.27 -13.91
CA LEU A 102 39.86 29.93 -13.57
C LEU A 102 38.54 29.98 -12.77
N ASP A 103 37.64 30.91 -13.10
CA ASP A 103 36.41 31.20 -12.36
C ASP A 103 35.44 29.99 -12.28
N PHE A 104 35.59 29.00 -13.18
CA PHE A 104 34.79 27.77 -13.15
C PHE A 104 35.16 26.81 -11.99
N LEU A 105 36.37 26.90 -11.43
CA LEU A 105 36.84 26.02 -10.34
C LEU A 105 36.49 26.54 -8.94
N ASP A 106 36.38 27.87 -8.77
CA ASP A 106 36.15 28.49 -7.46
C ASP A 106 34.68 28.43 -6.99
N GLU A 107 33.73 28.34 -7.93
CA GLU A 107 32.30 28.22 -7.62
C GLU A 107 31.94 26.84 -6.99
N GLU A 108 32.74 25.80 -7.26
CA GLU A 108 32.55 24.47 -6.65
C GLU A 108 33.27 24.32 -5.30
N GLN A 109 34.45 24.95 -5.13
CA GLN A 109 35.24 24.85 -3.89
C GLN A 109 34.61 25.60 -2.71
N THR A 110 34.02 26.78 -2.94
CA THR A 110 33.40 27.60 -1.88
C THR A 110 32.11 27.02 -1.30
N SER A 111 31.49 26.03 -1.96
CA SER A 111 30.33 25.28 -1.44
C SER A 111 30.70 23.99 -0.68
N SER A 112 32.00 23.65 -0.62
CA SER A 112 32.50 22.39 -0.04
C SER A 112 33.16 22.55 1.35
N GLN A 113 33.32 23.78 1.85
CA GLN A 113 33.85 24.07 3.19
C GLN A 113 32.72 24.34 4.20
N GLY A 114 31.89 23.31 4.42
CA GLY A 114 30.87 23.28 5.45
C GLY A 114 30.87 21.93 6.16
N THR A 115 31.72 21.81 7.17
CA THR A 115 31.63 20.86 8.30
C THR A 115 31.45 19.35 8.00
N LYS A 116 32.59 18.64 7.98
CA LYS A 116 32.64 17.21 8.34
C LYS A 116 32.07 17.00 9.76
N LYS A 117 31.04 16.16 9.90
CA LYS A 117 30.90 15.21 11.04
C LYS A 117 29.89 14.10 10.72
N GLY A 118 30.41 12.87 10.63
CA GLY A 118 29.73 11.62 11.02
C GLY A 118 28.57 11.13 10.17
N ASN A 119 28.81 10.20 9.24
CA ASN A 119 28.56 8.76 9.44
C ASN A 119 28.76 8.04 8.09
N ALA A 120 29.91 7.38 7.95
CA ALA A 120 30.16 6.43 6.88
C ALA A 120 29.31 5.18 7.13
N ASN A 121 28.01 5.28 6.85
CA ASN A 121 27.13 4.13 6.92
C ASN A 121 27.42 3.27 5.69
N GLN A 122 28.23 2.24 5.91
CA GLN A 122 28.51 1.19 4.95
C GLN A 122 27.20 0.75 4.31
N ARG A 123 27.00 1.16 3.05
CA ARG A 123 25.95 0.62 2.21
C ARG A 123 26.31 -0.82 1.92
N THR A 124 25.92 -1.73 2.82
CA THR A 124 25.79 -3.14 2.50
C THR A 124 24.95 -3.20 1.22
N LYS A 125 25.56 -3.63 0.12
CA LYS A 125 24.90 -3.86 -1.16
C LYS A 125 23.79 -4.88 -0.92
N LYS A 126 22.59 -4.42 -0.55
CA LYS A 126 21.41 -5.28 -0.43
C LYS A 126 21.17 -5.88 -1.80
N GLY A 127 21.51 -7.16 -1.93
CA GLY A 127 21.27 -7.94 -3.14
C GLY A 127 19.79 -7.94 -3.54
N PRO A 128 19.46 -8.55 -4.69
CA PRO A 128 18.10 -8.56 -5.22
C PRO A 128 17.08 -9.03 -4.18
N ASN A 129 15.95 -8.31 -4.06
CA ASN A 129 14.80 -8.66 -3.21
C ASN A 129 14.45 -10.18 -3.32
N ALA A 130 14.04 -10.83 -2.23
CA ALA A 130 13.65 -12.25 -2.20
C ALA A 130 12.68 -12.66 -3.33
N LYS A 131 11.74 -11.77 -3.69
CA LYS A 131 10.84 -11.99 -4.86
C LYS A 131 11.60 -12.05 -6.18
N ARG A 132 12.68 -11.26 -6.32
CA ARG A 132 13.57 -11.27 -7.48
C ARG A 132 14.50 -12.49 -7.45
N ARG A 133 14.99 -12.92 -6.28
CA ARG A 133 15.75 -14.18 -6.14
C ARG A 133 14.93 -15.39 -6.60
N TYR A 134 13.69 -15.53 -6.14
CA TYR A 134 12.80 -16.61 -6.57
C TYR A 134 12.52 -16.57 -8.08
N LYS A 135 12.27 -15.38 -8.65
CA LYS A 135 12.04 -15.24 -10.10
C LYS A 135 13.30 -15.55 -10.91
N ASN A 136 14.48 -15.18 -10.42
CA ASN A 136 15.75 -15.50 -11.07
C ASN A 136 16.03 -17.00 -11.00
N GLN A 137 15.74 -17.66 -9.88
CA GLN A 137 15.88 -19.11 -9.74
C GLN A 137 14.89 -19.86 -10.64
N LYS A 138 13.64 -19.41 -10.69
CA LYS A 138 12.59 -20.08 -11.47
C LYS A 138 12.67 -19.83 -12.97
N PHE A 139 13.20 -18.67 -13.39
CA PHE A 139 13.11 -18.24 -14.78
C PHE A 139 14.40 -17.68 -15.38
N GLY A 140 15.54 -17.79 -14.67
CA GLY A 140 16.82 -17.22 -15.09
C GLY A 140 16.87 -15.69 -15.05
N PHE A 141 18.01 -15.13 -15.42
CA PHE A 141 18.23 -13.68 -15.52
C PHE A 141 18.14 -13.23 -16.98
N GLY A 142 17.02 -12.61 -17.37
CA GLY A 142 16.95 -11.81 -18.60
C GLY A 142 17.08 -12.53 -19.96
N GLY A 143 16.90 -13.86 -20.05
CA GLY A 143 16.97 -14.63 -21.31
C GLY A 143 15.63 -15.06 -21.92
N LYS A 144 15.66 -15.54 -23.17
CA LYS A 144 14.50 -16.11 -23.91
C LYS A 144 13.88 -17.28 -23.12
N LYS A 145 12.64 -17.12 -22.64
CA LYS A 145 11.87 -18.14 -21.89
C LYS A 145 11.06 -19.09 -22.79
N LYS A 146 11.29 -19.06 -24.09
CA LYS A 146 10.55 -19.86 -25.08
C LYS A 146 11.27 -21.22 -25.18
N GLY A 147 10.74 -22.26 -24.54
CA GLY A 147 11.36 -23.59 -24.51
C GLY A 147 11.44 -24.22 -23.11
N SER A 148 11.51 -23.42 -22.04
CA SER A 148 11.65 -23.94 -20.66
C SER A 148 10.40 -24.62 -20.09
N LYS A 149 9.34 -24.76 -20.90
CA LYS A 149 8.13 -25.52 -20.58
C LYS A 149 8.01 -26.80 -21.41
N TRP A 150 9.02 -27.12 -22.22
CA TRP A 150 9.02 -28.34 -23.02
C TRP A 150 9.50 -29.49 -22.13
N ASN A 151 8.81 -30.61 -22.20
CA ASN A 151 9.21 -31.82 -21.48
C ASN A 151 10.55 -32.31 -22.07
N THR A 152 11.59 -32.38 -21.25
CA THR A 152 12.84 -33.07 -21.59
C THR A 152 12.67 -34.57 -21.35
N LYS A 153 13.51 -35.41 -21.98
CA LYS A 153 13.49 -36.87 -21.80
C LYS A 153 13.57 -37.27 -20.33
N GLU A 154 14.30 -36.51 -19.52
CA GLU A 154 14.41 -36.68 -18.06
C GLU A 154 13.15 -36.24 -17.31
N SER A 155 12.52 -35.13 -17.74
CA SER A 155 11.27 -34.62 -17.15
C SER A 155 10.04 -35.48 -17.48
N TYR A 156 10.08 -36.33 -18.51
CA TYR A 156 8.93 -37.16 -18.90
C TYR A 156 8.66 -38.27 -17.87
N ASN A 157 9.70 -38.79 -17.21
CA ASN A 157 9.60 -39.88 -16.25
C ASN A 157 9.65 -39.42 -14.78
N ASP A 158 9.91 -38.14 -14.51
CA ASP A 158 9.99 -37.62 -13.14
C ASP A 158 8.60 -37.35 -12.53
N VAL A 159 8.10 -38.34 -11.79
CA VAL A 159 6.86 -38.26 -11.01
C VAL A 159 7.09 -37.89 -9.54
N SER A 160 8.32 -37.52 -9.14
CA SER A 160 8.66 -37.22 -7.74
C SER A 160 7.88 -36.03 -7.17
N SER A 161 7.51 -35.08 -8.02
CA SER A 161 6.70 -33.91 -7.67
C SER A 161 5.19 -34.21 -7.55
N PHE A 162 4.74 -35.42 -7.94
CA PHE A 162 3.34 -35.82 -7.90
C PHE A 162 2.96 -36.33 -6.50
N GLN A 163 2.44 -35.43 -5.66
CA GLN A 163 1.85 -35.83 -4.37
C GLN A 163 0.42 -36.37 -4.55
N SER A 164 0.30 -37.69 -4.63
CA SER A 164 -0.98 -38.42 -4.75
C SER A 164 -1.99 -38.05 -3.65
N LYS A 165 -1.51 -37.78 -2.42
CA LYS A 165 -2.32 -37.32 -1.27
C LYS A 165 -3.02 -35.97 -1.49
N VAL A 166 -2.50 -35.11 -2.36
CA VAL A 166 -3.07 -33.77 -2.63
C VAL A 166 -3.92 -33.79 -3.90
N ALA A 167 -3.53 -34.56 -4.91
CA ALA A 167 -4.22 -34.64 -6.21
C ALA A 167 -5.56 -35.40 -6.14
N HIS A 168 -5.66 -36.42 -5.29
CA HIS A 168 -6.88 -37.24 -5.14
C HIS A 168 -7.46 -37.16 -3.73
N ASN A 169 -7.74 -35.95 -3.24
CA ASN A 169 -8.59 -35.79 -2.05
C ASN A 169 -10.07 -35.96 -2.42
N LYS A 170 -10.43 -37.20 -2.74
CA LYS A 170 -11.79 -37.77 -2.65
C LYS A 170 -11.66 -38.82 -1.54
N GLY A 171 -11.72 -38.35 -0.29
CA GLY A 171 -11.28 -39.14 0.87
C GLY A 171 -12.14 -40.38 1.16
N PRO A 172 -11.74 -41.23 2.12
CA PRO A 172 -12.66 -42.06 2.85
C PRO A 172 -13.14 -41.29 4.09
N GLY A 173 -14.44 -41.02 4.14
CA GLY A 173 -15.10 -40.66 5.39
C GLY A 173 -15.22 -41.90 6.26
N LYS A 174 -14.62 -41.88 7.45
CA LYS A 174 -15.10 -42.67 8.60
C LYS A 174 -14.57 -42.09 9.92
N GLY A 175 -15.51 -41.68 10.76
CA GLY A 175 -15.40 -41.75 12.23
C GLY A 175 -14.43 -40.82 12.93
N GLY A 176 -14.85 -39.59 13.21
CA GLY A 176 -14.20 -38.71 14.18
C GLY A 176 -15.17 -37.64 14.65
N ARG A 177 -15.98 -37.97 15.65
CA ARG A 177 -16.89 -37.05 16.34
C ARG A 177 -16.11 -35.87 16.91
N GLY A 178 -16.65 -34.67 16.75
CA GLY A 178 -16.32 -33.52 17.61
C GLY A 178 -15.65 -32.35 16.89
N GLY A 179 -16.33 -31.21 16.89
CA GLY A 179 -15.70 -29.91 16.64
C GLY A 179 -16.21 -29.17 15.42
N LYS A 180 -17.39 -28.54 15.57
CA LYS A 180 -17.73 -27.32 14.83
C LYS A 180 -16.55 -26.35 14.90
N ARG A 181 -15.88 -26.09 13.79
CA ARG A 181 -15.20 -24.80 13.53
C ARG A 181 -14.95 -24.63 12.04
N GLY A 182 -15.74 -23.73 11.46
CA GLY A 182 -15.80 -23.47 10.04
C GLY A 182 -14.47 -23.08 9.44
N LYS A 183 -14.05 -23.84 8.42
CA LYS A 183 -13.18 -23.32 7.38
C LYS A 183 -14.06 -22.82 6.25
N LYS A 184 -14.16 -21.49 6.17
CA LYS A 184 -14.76 -20.73 5.07
C LYS A 184 -14.43 -21.41 3.74
N ALA A 185 -15.44 -21.98 3.10
CA ALA A 185 -15.34 -22.45 1.73
C ALA A 185 -14.89 -21.25 0.88
N LEU A 186 -13.69 -21.35 0.32
CA LEU A 186 -13.25 -20.47 -0.76
C LEU A 186 -14.39 -20.37 -1.77
N ASN A 187 -14.71 -19.14 -2.21
CA ASN A 187 -15.72 -18.81 -3.21
C ASN A 187 -15.61 -19.69 -4.46
N LYS A 188 -16.20 -20.90 -4.41
CA LYS A 188 -16.40 -21.75 -5.58
C LYS A 188 -17.58 -21.16 -6.32
N ARG A 189 -17.33 -20.66 -7.54
CA ARG A 189 -18.39 -20.17 -8.44
C ARG A 189 -19.46 -21.27 -8.55
N PRO A 190 -20.74 -20.95 -8.29
CA PRO A 190 -21.79 -21.94 -8.39
C PRO A 190 -21.84 -22.53 -9.81
N GLY A 191 -22.15 -23.83 -9.90
CA GLY A 191 -22.19 -24.56 -11.16
C GLY A 191 -23.18 -23.96 -12.17
N LYS A 192 -23.02 -24.31 -13.46
CA LYS A 192 -23.78 -23.71 -14.58
C LYS A 192 -25.30 -23.71 -14.35
N ARG A 193 -25.87 -24.83 -13.87
CA ARG A 193 -27.31 -24.95 -13.53
C ARG A 193 -27.75 -24.01 -12.39
N ALA A 194 -26.94 -23.87 -11.34
CA ALA A 194 -27.25 -22.99 -10.21
C ALA A 194 -27.24 -21.50 -10.63
N ARG A 195 -26.35 -21.13 -11.56
CA ARG A 195 -26.30 -19.77 -12.12
C ARG A 195 -27.53 -19.45 -12.99
N GLN A 196 -28.03 -20.40 -13.77
CA GLN A 196 -29.27 -20.21 -14.53
C GLN A 196 -30.49 -20.02 -13.62
N LYS A 197 -30.61 -20.83 -12.55
CA LYS A 197 -31.71 -20.68 -11.58
C LYS A 197 -31.73 -19.32 -10.89
N MET A 198 -30.55 -18.79 -10.53
CA MET A 198 -30.45 -17.46 -9.93
C MET A 198 -30.85 -16.34 -10.90
N LYS A 199 -30.52 -16.47 -12.20
CA LYS A 199 -30.88 -15.48 -13.21
C LYS A 199 -32.39 -15.38 -13.42
N ASN A 200 -33.09 -16.51 -13.32
CA ASN A 200 -34.55 -16.58 -13.44
C ASN A 200 -35.29 -16.11 -12.18
N ARG A 201 -34.59 -15.97 -11.04
CA ARG A 201 -35.14 -15.48 -9.78
C ARG A 201 -35.10 -13.97 -9.63
N ALA A 202 -34.38 -13.29 -10.52
CA ALA A 202 -34.23 -11.83 -10.56
C ALA A 202 -35.06 -11.19 -11.69
N ARG A 203 -35.92 -11.98 -12.34
CA ARG A 203 -37.01 -11.50 -13.18
C ARG A 203 -38.31 -11.68 -12.42
#